data_AF-R2PQB2-F1
#
_entry.id   AF-R2PQB2-F1
#
_cell.length_a   1.000
_cell.length_b   1.000
_cell.length_c   1.000
_cell.angle_alpha   90.00
_cell.angle_beta   90.00
_cell.angle_gamma   90.00
#
_symmetry.space_group_name_H-M   'P 1'
#
loop_
_entity.id
_entity.type
_entity.pdbx_description
1 polymer ?
#
loop_
_entity_poly.entity_id
_entity_poly.type
_entity_poly.pdbx_seq_one_letter_code
_entity_poly.pdbx_strand_id
1 'polypeptide(L)'
;MKDKPQMIKTMIDNKFLSQYTEMLIPAISRKFGVKPGIEGSLFSDTNSVDDMFILFLSTDEVASDILEFVDSKWEFIGVPELIN
;
A
#
# COMPACT_ATOMS: atom_id res chain seq x y z
N MET A 1 -20.47 1.65 8.47
CA MET A 1 -19.70 0.57 9.12
C MET A 1 -18.62 1.19 10.00
N LYS A 2 -18.06 0.46 10.98
CA LYS A 2 -16.98 0.99 11.83
C LYS A 2 -15.64 0.74 11.13
N ASP A 3 -14.71 1.69 11.25
CA ASP A 3 -13.34 1.50 10.80
C ASP A 3 -12.69 0.32 11.50
N LYS A 4 -11.92 -0.45 10.74
CA LYS A 4 -11.06 -1.53 11.23
C LYS A 4 -9.68 -1.46 10.55
N PRO A 5 -8.65 -2.10 11.13
CA PRO A 5 -7.37 -2.27 10.45
C PRO A 5 -7.57 -2.99 9.13
N GLN A 6 -6.96 -2.45 8.08
CA GLN A 6 -6.94 -2.99 6.73
C GLN A 6 -5.50 -3.05 6.26
N MET A 7 -5.19 -4.05 5.45
CA MET A 7 -3.84 -4.27 4.93
C MET A 7 -3.92 -4.59 3.44
N ILE A 8 -3.09 -3.93 2.65
CA ILE A 8 -2.82 -4.33 1.26
C ILE A 8 -1.42 -4.92 1.23
N LYS A 9 -1.29 -6.15 0.72
CA LYS A 9 0.00 -6.79 0.46
C LYS A 9 0.29 -6.72 -1.04
N THR A 10 1.54 -6.44 -1.39
CA THR A 10 2.04 -6.53 -2.75
C THR A 10 3.55 -6.84 -2.74
N MET A 11 4.13 -7.13 -3.90
CA MET A 11 5.58 -7.24 -4.07
C MET A 11 6.10 -6.05 -4.87
N ILE A 12 7.21 -5.47 -4.43
CA ILE A 12 7.87 -4.34 -5.08
C ILE A 12 9.33 -4.64 -5.37
N ASP A 13 9.91 -3.90 -6.33
CA ASP A 13 11.36 -3.71 -6.39
C ASP A 13 11.73 -2.64 -5.36
N ASN A 14 12.56 -2.98 -4.37
CA ASN A 14 12.93 -2.07 -3.29
C ASN A 14 13.58 -0.76 -3.77
N LYS A 15 14.10 -0.71 -5.01
CA LYS A 15 14.61 0.54 -5.59
C LYS A 15 13.56 1.65 -5.72
N PHE A 16 12.26 1.29 -5.70
CA PHE A 16 11.15 2.24 -5.80
C PHE A 16 10.50 2.55 -4.45
N LEU A 17 11.02 2.04 -3.34
CA LEU A 17 10.45 2.26 -2.00
C LEU A 17 10.25 3.74 -1.65
N SER A 18 11.21 4.60 -2.01
CA SER A 18 11.10 6.04 -1.81
C SER A 18 9.92 6.63 -2.57
N GLN A 19 9.69 6.19 -3.82
CA GLN A 19 8.55 6.67 -4.62
C GLN A 19 7.21 6.25 -4.01
N TYR A 20 7.10 5.02 -3.49
CA TYR A 20 5.88 4.61 -2.79
C TYR A 20 5.64 5.45 -1.53
N THR A 21 6.70 5.68 -0.74
CA THR A 21 6.61 6.45 0.51
C THR A 21 6.30 7.94 0.25
N GLU A 22 6.90 8.54 -0.77
CA GLU A 22 6.80 9.98 -1.05
C GLU A 22 5.62 10.33 -1.97
N MET A 23 5.11 9.39 -2.76
CA MET A 23 4.05 9.64 -3.74
C MET A 23 2.78 8.85 -3.47
N LEU A 24 2.85 7.52 -3.33
CA LEU A 24 1.67 6.67 -3.16
C LEU A 24 0.96 6.97 -1.84
N ILE A 25 1.69 7.00 -0.73
CA ILE A 25 1.11 7.21 0.60
C ILE A 25 0.41 8.58 0.72
N PRO A 26 1.03 9.71 0.30
CA PRO A 26 0.33 10.98 0.26
C PRO A 26 -0.85 11.02 -0.72
N ALA A 27 -0.80 10.27 -1.82
CA ALA A 27 -1.92 10.19 -2.77
C ALA A 27 -3.14 9.48 -2.16
N ILE A 28 -2.94 8.34 -1.51
CA ILE A 28 -4.00 7.62 -0.79
C ILE A 28 -4.56 8.52 0.31
N SER A 29 -3.70 9.14 1.12
CA SER A 29 -4.14 9.99 2.23
C SER A 29 -4.99 11.17 1.76
N ARG A 30 -4.58 11.86 0.69
CA ARG A 30 -5.34 12.99 0.13
C ARG A 30 -6.67 12.58 -0.49
N LYS A 31 -6.72 11.43 -1.16
CA LYS A 31 -7.92 10.99 -1.90
C LYS A 31 -8.99 10.41 -0.98
N PHE A 32 -8.59 9.62 0.01
CA PHE A 32 -9.51 8.84 0.84
C PHE A 32 -9.65 9.37 2.27
N GLY A 33 -8.87 10.37 2.66
CA GLY A 33 -8.91 10.94 4.02
C GLY A 33 -8.38 9.99 5.09
N VAL A 34 -7.66 8.93 4.70
CA VAL A 34 -7.03 7.97 5.62
C VAL A 34 -5.58 8.35 5.90
N LYS A 35 -4.97 7.72 6.91
CA LYS A 35 -3.54 7.83 7.20
C LYS A 35 -2.87 6.47 6.99
N PRO A 36 -2.40 6.18 5.76
CA PRO A 36 -1.73 4.92 5.48
C PRO A 36 -0.28 4.95 5.94
N GLY A 37 0.23 3.80 6.37
CA GLY A 37 1.64 3.53 6.61
C GLY A 37 2.14 2.41 5.70
N ILE A 38 3.47 2.31 5.56
CA ILE A 38 4.12 1.19 4.87
C ILE A 38 4.92 0.40 5.90
N GLU A 39 4.76 -0.92 5.88
CA GLU A 39 5.64 -1.89 6.53
C GLU A 39 6.17 -2.88 5.48
N GLY A 40 7.26 -3.57 5.80
CA GLY A 40 7.89 -4.57 4.93
C GLY A 40 9.29 -4.91 5.41
N SER A 41 9.98 -5.82 4.72
CA SER A 41 11.41 -6.07 4.93
C SER A 41 12.25 -4.94 4.32
N LEU A 42 11.90 -3.68 4.63
CA LEU A 42 12.39 -2.45 4.01
C LEU A 42 13.89 -2.17 4.27
N PHE A 43 14.61 -3.14 4.82
CA PHE A 43 15.98 -3.02 5.29
C PHE A 43 16.90 -4.17 4.82
N SER A 44 16.41 -5.09 3.99
CA SER A 44 17.23 -6.12 3.34
C SER A 44 17.57 -5.71 1.91
N ASP A 45 18.84 -5.42 1.66
CA ASP A 45 19.52 -5.20 0.36
C ASP A 45 18.78 -4.37 -0.72
N THR A 46 19.34 -3.19 -1.04
CA THR A 46 18.95 -2.41 -2.23
C THR A 46 19.09 -3.27 -3.50
N ASN A 47 18.00 -3.36 -4.29
CA ASN A 47 17.81 -4.20 -5.48
C ASN A 47 17.24 -5.63 -5.23
N SER A 48 16.61 -5.88 -4.08
CA SER A 48 15.76 -7.06 -3.89
C SER A 48 14.31 -6.82 -4.34
N VAL A 49 13.62 -7.92 -4.63
CA VAL A 49 12.15 -7.97 -4.68
C VAL A 49 11.66 -8.40 -3.32
N ASP A 50 10.81 -7.60 -2.68
CA ASP A 50 10.32 -7.86 -1.33
C ASP A 50 8.82 -7.58 -1.20
N ASP A 51 8.22 -8.18 -0.18
CA ASP A 51 6.85 -7.91 0.24
C ASP A 51 6.75 -6.51 0.86
N MET A 52 5.78 -5.73 0.38
CA MET A 52 5.35 -4.45 0.94
C MET A 52 3.92 -4.56 1.46
N PHE A 53 3.70 -4.01 2.65
CA PHE A 53 2.40 -3.94 3.31
C PHE A 53 1.99 -2.46 3.45
N ILE A 54 0.80 -2.11 2.96
CA ILE A 54 0.19 -0.80 3.17
C ILE A 54 -0.90 -0.97 4.22
N LEU A 55 -0.73 -0.32 5.39
CA LEU A 55 -1.65 -0.45 6.52
C LEU A 55 -2.44 0.84 6.71
N PHE A 56 -3.75 0.72 6.98
CA PHE A 56 -4.62 1.86 7.23
C PHE A 56 -5.87 1.46 8.03
N LEU A 57 -6.56 2.46 8.61
CA LEU A 57 -7.87 2.28 9.24
C LEU A 57 -8.95 2.76 8.27
N SER A 58 -9.90 1.89 7.94
CA SER A 58 -11.07 2.26 7.12
C SER A 58 -12.18 1.20 7.20
N THR A 59 -13.32 1.48 6.57
CA THR A 59 -14.38 0.49 6.31
C THR A 59 -13.98 -0.47 5.18
N ASP A 60 -14.67 -1.60 5.05
CA ASP A 60 -14.42 -2.56 3.96
C ASP A 60 -14.63 -1.93 2.57
N GLU A 61 -15.67 -1.11 2.42
CA GLU A 61 -15.97 -0.39 1.18
C GLU A 61 -14.81 0.53 0.77
N VAL A 62 -14.32 1.34 1.70
CA VAL A 62 -13.19 2.26 1.44
C VAL A 62 -11.90 1.47 1.19
N ALA A 63 -11.71 0.33 1.86
CA ALA A 63 -10.54 -0.52 1.64
C ALA A 63 -10.50 -1.12 0.23
N SER A 64 -11.65 -1.55 -0.29
CA SER A 64 -11.78 -1.99 -1.68
C SER A 64 -11.49 -0.85 -2.67
N ASP A 65 -12.04 0.35 -2.43
CA ASP A 65 -11.77 1.51 -3.29
C ASP A 65 -10.28 1.91 -3.29
N ILE A 66 -9.61 1.80 -2.14
CA ILE A 66 -8.16 2.05 -2.02
C ILE A 66 -7.38 0.99 -2.80
N LEU A 67 -7.74 -0.29 -2.72
CA LEU A 67 -7.08 -1.35 -3.48
C LEU A 67 -7.15 -1.08 -4.99
N GLU A 68 -8.34 -0.78 -5.52
CA GLU A 68 -8.51 -0.44 -6.94
C GLU A 68 -7.70 0.80 -7.35
N PHE A 69 -7.63 1.81 -6.47
CA PHE A 69 -6.81 2.98 -6.74
C PHE A 69 -5.32 2.68 -6.76
N VAL A 70 -4.84 1.84 -5.85
CA VAL A 70 -3.44 1.42 -5.77
C VAL A 70 -3.08 0.64 -7.05
N ASP A 71 -3.85 -0.38 -7.40
CA ASP A 71 -3.63 -1.24 -8.57
C ASP A 71 -3.70 -0.47 -9.90
N SER A 72 -4.61 0.52 -10.01
CA SER A 72 -4.77 1.30 -11.25
C SER A 72 -3.70 2.36 -11.51
N LYS A 73 -2.84 2.67 -10.54
CA LYS A 73 -1.96 3.85 -10.61
C LYS A 73 -0.47 3.56 -10.44
N TRP A 74 -0.09 2.39 -9.92
CA TRP A 74 1.31 2.05 -9.67
C TRP A 74 1.69 0.70 -10.29
N GLU A 75 2.96 0.60 -10.68
CA GLU A 75 3.52 -0.64 -11.24
C GLU A 75 4.14 -1.47 -10.11
N PHE A 76 3.43 -2.51 -9.69
CA PHE A 76 3.91 -3.50 -8.73
C PHE A 76 4.48 -4.73 -9.45
N ILE A 77 5.36 -5.48 -8.77
CA ILE A 77 5.82 -6.79 -9.25
C ILE A 77 4.73 -7.84 -8.98
N GLY A 78 4.09 -7.77 -7.83
CA GLY A 78 2.98 -8.63 -7.44
C GLY A 78 1.65 -7.91 -7.53
N VAL A 79 0.58 -8.65 -7.83
CA VAL A 79 -0.78 -8.10 -7.78
C VAL A 79 -1.08 -7.65 -6.35
N PRO A 80 -1.49 -6.40 -6.12
CA PRO A 80 -1.93 -5.96 -4.79
C PRO A 80 -3.17 -6.72 -4.34
N GLU A 81 -3.19 -7.15 -3.08
CA GLU A 81 -4.29 -7.91 -2.49
C GLU A 81 -4.67 -7.35 -1.12
N LEU A 82 -5.98 -7.22 -0.87
CA LEU A 82 -6.48 -6.89 0.46
C LEU A 82 -6.39 -8.14 1.37
N ILE A 83 -5.67 -8.02 2.47
CA ILE A 83 -5.59 -9.04 3.52
C ILE A 83 -6.47 -8.60 4.68
N ASN A 84 -7.46 -9.44 5.01
CA ASN A 84 -8.42 -9.26 6.10
C ASN A 84 -8.06 -10.08 7.34
#